data_AF-A0A1F1GJ99-F1
#
_entry.id   AF-A0A1F1GJ99-F1
#
_cell.length_a   1.000
_cell.length_b   1.000
_cell.length_c   1.000
_cell.angle_alpha   90.00
_cell.angle_beta   90.00
_cell.angle_gamma   90.00
#
_symmetry.space_group_name_H-M   'P 1'
#
loop_
_entity.id
_entity.type
_entity.pdbx_description
1 polymer ?
#
loop_
_entity_poly.entity_id
_entity_poly.type
_entity_poly.pdbx_seq_one_letter_code
_entity_poly.pdbx_strand_id
1 'polypeptide(L)'
;MKKMTRRFAAGIAAATLSLGVVACSDAEDAAKEAGDAAQSAASDATDAAGSAANDAKDSVKGSKDKDADADASDSADASDSADSSDSADASDSADSSESSDSEGGKESIETANGEVEVPADFAKAIKEKAAEWGDPQSVETSGDGSIATFAKDKLLAFSEDAGSQPVIGKIAETWTKEGGLDSEIGLPTAPEKAEGNGWIQEFTNGTISWMKGDSGKYEATIN
;
A
#
# COMPACT_ATOMS: atom_id res chain seq x y z
N MET A 1 29.93 -37.31 18.99
CA MET A 1 29.17 -38.24 18.13
C MET A 1 28.28 -37.40 17.23
N LYS A 2 28.65 -37.30 15.95
CA LYS A 2 28.02 -36.45 14.92
C LYS A 2 26.91 -37.29 14.25
N LYS A 3 25.66 -36.81 14.23
CA LYS A 3 24.59 -37.45 13.44
C LYS A 3 24.55 -36.83 12.04
N MET A 4 24.58 -37.70 11.04
CA MET A 4 24.73 -37.45 9.61
C MET A 4 23.38 -37.56 8.88
N THR A 5 23.18 -36.67 7.88
CA THR A 5 22.63 -36.94 6.52
C THR A 5 21.12 -37.25 6.41
N ARG A 6 20.35 -36.56 5.54
CA ARG A 6 20.28 -36.83 4.09
C ARG A 6 19.68 -35.66 3.29
N ARG A 7 20.32 -35.40 2.14
CA ARG A 7 19.81 -34.64 1.00
C ARG A 7 18.89 -35.53 0.16
N PHE A 8 17.80 -34.97 -0.35
CA PHE A 8 17.08 -35.52 -1.51
C PHE A 8 17.00 -34.45 -2.59
N ALA A 9 17.46 -34.81 -3.78
CA ALA A 9 17.32 -34.09 -5.03
C ALA A 9 16.53 -34.97 -6.01
N ALA A 10 16.04 -34.35 -7.09
CA ALA A 10 15.32 -34.90 -8.26
C ALA A 10 13.78 -34.89 -8.13
N GLY A 11 13.02 -34.48 -9.14
CA GLY A 11 13.39 -34.13 -10.51
C GLY A 11 12.23 -33.50 -11.28
N ILE A 12 12.58 -32.75 -12.32
CA ILE A 12 11.67 -32.16 -13.30
C ILE A 12 11.21 -33.27 -14.24
N ALA A 13 9.90 -33.51 -14.32
CA ALA A 13 9.30 -34.36 -15.33
C ALA A 13 8.67 -33.47 -16.41
N ALA A 14 9.34 -33.35 -17.55
CA ALA A 14 8.75 -32.84 -18.79
C ALA A 14 7.80 -33.91 -19.36
N ALA A 15 6.50 -33.63 -19.36
CA ALA A 15 5.51 -34.47 -20.03
C ALA A 15 5.24 -33.92 -21.43
N THR A 16 5.64 -34.70 -22.42
CA THR A 16 5.48 -34.47 -23.86
C THR A 16 4.01 -34.45 -24.28
N LEU A 17 3.61 -33.41 -25.03
CA LEU A 17 2.34 -33.33 -25.74
C LEU A 17 2.25 -34.44 -26.80
N SER A 18 1.19 -35.24 -26.74
CA SER A 18 0.78 -36.16 -27.82
C SER A 18 -0.73 -36.12 -27.95
N LEU A 19 -1.19 -35.62 -29.09
CA LEU A 19 -2.59 -35.53 -29.52
C LEU A 19 -3.12 -36.94 -29.81
N GLY A 20 -4.15 -37.37 -29.07
CA GLY A 20 -4.89 -38.61 -29.30
C GLY A 20 -6.40 -38.35 -29.19
N VAL A 21 -7.13 -38.83 -30.19
CA VAL A 21 -8.54 -38.53 -30.51
C VAL A 21 -9.51 -39.37 -29.66
N VAL A 22 -10.55 -38.69 -29.14
CA VAL A 22 -11.92 -39.14 -28.78
C VAL A 22 -12.13 -40.60 -28.30
N ALA A 23 -12.44 -40.71 -27.00
CA ALA A 23 -13.48 -41.61 -26.48
C ALA A 23 -14.09 -40.98 -25.21
N CYS A 24 -15.23 -40.27 -25.37
CA CYS A 24 -16.09 -39.89 -24.25
C CYS A 24 -16.81 -41.14 -23.74
N SER A 25 -16.73 -41.40 -22.43
CA SER A 25 -17.78 -41.89 -21.52
C SER A 25 -17.11 -42.55 -20.29
N ASP A 26 -16.47 -41.76 -19.42
CA ASP A 26 -16.22 -42.10 -17.98
C ASP A 26 -15.45 -41.02 -17.18
N ALA A 27 -15.32 -39.78 -17.67
CA ALA A 27 -14.46 -38.75 -17.05
C ALA A 27 -15.20 -37.68 -16.24
N GLU A 28 -16.48 -37.91 -15.92
CA GLU A 28 -17.30 -36.96 -15.12
C GLU A 28 -17.49 -37.37 -13.65
N ASP A 29 -16.97 -38.54 -13.25
CA ASP A 29 -17.12 -39.07 -11.88
C ASP A 29 -15.86 -38.84 -11.01
N ALA A 30 -14.65 -38.86 -11.60
CA ALA A 30 -13.42 -38.57 -10.87
C ALA A 30 -13.24 -37.09 -10.48
N ALA A 31 -14.02 -36.18 -11.07
CA ALA A 31 -13.99 -34.75 -10.75
C ALA A 31 -14.83 -34.37 -9.51
N LYS A 32 -15.77 -35.22 -9.07
CA LYS A 32 -16.64 -34.92 -7.91
C LYS A 32 -16.01 -35.31 -6.56
N GLU A 33 -15.25 -36.39 -6.50
CA GLU A 33 -14.54 -36.81 -5.27
C GLU A 33 -13.40 -35.83 -4.86
N ALA A 34 -12.88 -35.04 -5.79
CA ALA A 34 -11.91 -33.97 -5.47
C ALA A 34 -12.58 -32.66 -5.00
N GLY A 35 -13.87 -32.45 -5.31
CA GLY A 35 -14.62 -31.25 -4.93
C GLY A 35 -15.16 -31.32 -3.48
N ASP A 36 -15.66 -32.48 -3.06
CA ASP A 36 -16.28 -32.66 -1.74
C ASP A 36 -15.26 -32.60 -0.58
N ALA A 37 -14.02 -33.05 -0.82
CA ALA A 37 -12.93 -32.93 0.15
C ALA A 37 -12.47 -31.47 0.35
N ALA A 38 -12.59 -30.62 -0.67
CA ALA A 38 -12.25 -29.20 -0.59
C ALA A 38 -13.33 -28.36 0.10
N GLN A 39 -14.61 -28.74 -0.02
CA GLN A 39 -15.72 -28.05 0.66
C GLN A 39 -15.84 -28.41 2.15
N SER A 40 -15.43 -29.61 2.55
CA SER A 40 -15.41 -30.02 3.95
C SER A 40 -14.33 -29.26 4.76
N ALA A 41 -13.18 -28.93 4.13
CA ALA A 41 -12.14 -28.12 4.77
C ALA A 41 -12.51 -26.62 4.90
N ALA A 42 -13.44 -26.12 4.09
CA ALA A 42 -13.90 -24.72 4.14
C ALA A 42 -14.98 -24.49 5.21
N SER A 43 -15.69 -25.54 5.63
CA SER A 43 -16.78 -25.44 6.62
C SER A 43 -16.24 -25.48 8.05
N ASP A 44 -15.22 -26.30 8.33
CA ASP A 44 -14.56 -26.34 9.66
C ASP A 44 -13.78 -25.05 10.01
N ALA A 45 -13.44 -24.22 9.01
CA ALA A 45 -12.78 -22.93 9.23
C ALA A 45 -13.77 -21.79 9.57
N THR A 46 -15.08 -21.97 9.32
CA THR A 46 -16.09 -20.94 9.61
C THR A 46 -16.66 -21.07 11.02
N ASP A 47 -16.74 -22.28 11.59
CA ASP A 47 -17.24 -22.47 12.96
C ASP A 47 -16.23 -22.04 14.05
N ALA A 48 -14.95 -21.90 13.72
CA ALA A 48 -13.94 -21.33 14.63
C ALA A 48 -13.94 -19.80 14.70
N ALA A 49 -14.56 -19.10 13.73
CA ALA A 49 -14.65 -17.63 13.71
C ALA A 49 -15.98 -17.09 14.29
N GLY A 50 -16.96 -17.96 14.55
CA GLY A 50 -18.29 -17.57 15.07
C GLY A 50 -18.38 -17.38 16.58
N SER A 51 -17.34 -17.70 17.36
CA SER A 51 -17.43 -17.70 18.83
C SER A 51 -16.75 -16.53 19.54
N ALA A 52 -16.36 -15.46 18.83
CA ALA A 52 -15.73 -14.28 19.43
C ALA A 52 -16.55 -12.98 19.32
N ALA A 53 -17.80 -13.04 18.83
CA ALA A 53 -18.61 -11.84 18.58
C ALA A 53 -19.78 -11.60 19.57
N ASN A 54 -19.96 -12.44 20.60
CA ASN A 54 -21.17 -12.37 21.44
C ASN A 54 -20.95 -11.93 22.91
N ASP A 55 -19.75 -11.56 23.35
CA ASP A 55 -19.48 -11.23 24.76
C ASP A 55 -19.19 -9.74 25.08
N ALA A 56 -19.53 -8.80 24.20
CA ALA A 56 -19.30 -7.37 24.46
C ALA A 56 -20.53 -6.46 24.27
N LYS A 57 -21.73 -6.98 24.55
CA LYS A 57 -22.95 -6.15 24.51
C LYS A 57 -23.94 -6.34 25.67
N ASP A 58 -23.49 -6.87 26.81
CA ASP A 58 -24.32 -7.01 28.01
C ASP A 58 -23.54 -6.59 29.27
N SER A 59 -23.34 -5.28 29.43
CA SER A 59 -22.92 -4.53 30.64
C SER A 59 -22.62 -3.10 30.16
N VAL A 60 -23.41 -2.05 30.34
CA VAL A 60 -24.10 -1.63 31.55
C VAL A 60 -25.26 -0.70 31.17
N LYS A 61 -26.36 -0.89 31.90
CA LYS A 61 -27.48 0.04 32.11
C LYS A 61 -26.94 1.47 32.29
N GLY A 62 -27.53 2.49 31.69
CA GLY A 62 -28.90 2.91 31.95
C GLY A 62 -28.92 4.03 33.00
N SER A 63 -29.84 4.98 32.79
CA SER A 63 -30.28 6.12 33.64
C SER A 63 -29.97 7.45 32.94
N LYS A 64 -30.91 8.15 32.29
CA LYS A 64 -32.21 8.70 32.72
C LYS A 64 -32.05 10.03 33.48
N ASP A 65 -32.70 11.07 32.90
CA ASP A 65 -33.23 12.31 33.52
C ASP A 65 -32.16 13.26 34.11
N LYS A 66 -32.29 14.58 34.21
CA LYS A 66 -33.33 15.61 33.98
C LYS A 66 -32.73 16.95 34.42
N ASP A 67 -33.29 18.06 33.92
CA ASP A 67 -33.37 19.39 34.56
C ASP A 67 -32.02 20.10 34.83
N ALA A 68 -31.87 21.43 34.92
CA ALA A 68 -32.60 22.65 34.61
C ALA A 68 -31.61 23.79 34.94
N ASP A 69 -32.03 25.03 34.68
CA ASP A 69 -31.44 26.31 35.14
C ASP A 69 -30.15 26.75 34.43
N ALA A 70 -30.16 27.78 33.57
CA ALA A 70 -30.53 29.18 33.83
C ALA A 70 -29.70 29.80 34.96
N ASP A 71 -28.70 30.59 34.60
CA ASP A 71 -28.49 31.87 35.27
C ASP A 71 -27.68 32.82 34.38
N ALA A 72 -28.05 34.09 34.45
CA ALA A 72 -27.61 35.18 33.64
C ALA A 72 -27.01 36.24 34.56
N SER A 73 -25.82 36.75 34.23
CA SER A 73 -25.23 37.99 34.76
C SER A 73 -23.91 38.15 34.02
N ASP A 74 -23.76 39.07 33.05
CA ASP A 74 -23.75 40.53 33.21
C ASP A 74 -22.85 40.97 34.36
N SER A 75 -21.61 41.34 34.03
CA SER A 75 -21.08 42.64 34.41
C SER A 75 -19.83 42.93 33.58
N ALA A 76 -19.88 44.05 32.86
CA ALA A 76 -18.70 44.76 32.42
C ALA A 76 -17.87 45.19 33.63
N ASP A 77 -16.54 45.18 33.49
CA ASP A 77 -15.71 46.23 34.07
C ASP A 77 -14.42 46.37 33.28
N ALA A 78 -14.05 47.62 33.04
CA ALA A 78 -12.94 48.06 32.22
C ALA A 78 -11.80 48.54 33.11
N SER A 79 -10.57 48.11 32.83
CA SER A 79 -9.32 48.80 33.18
C SER A 79 -8.21 48.09 32.41
N ASP A 80 -7.64 48.66 31.36
CA ASP A 80 -6.49 49.58 31.44
C ASP A 80 -5.45 49.09 32.45
N SER A 81 -4.37 48.46 31.98
CA SER A 81 -3.12 49.18 31.74
C SER A 81 -2.04 48.23 31.20
N ALA A 82 -1.15 48.82 30.41
CA ALA A 82 0.12 48.25 30.00
C ALA A 82 0.96 47.84 31.23
N ASP A 83 1.80 46.82 31.10
CA ASP A 83 3.24 47.06 30.94
C ASP A 83 4.00 45.73 30.80
N SER A 84 5.21 45.87 30.27
CA SER A 84 6.11 44.87 29.76
C SER A 84 6.75 43.95 30.81
N SER A 85 7.27 42.85 30.26
CA SER A 85 8.56 42.25 30.58
C SER A 85 8.69 41.35 31.82
N ASP A 86 8.95 40.09 31.47
CA ASP A 86 10.09 39.29 31.91
C ASP A 86 9.98 38.35 33.12
N SER A 87 10.36 37.11 32.79
CA SER A 87 10.97 36.06 33.61
C SER A 87 10.13 35.28 34.62
N ALA A 88 9.84 34.05 34.18
CA ALA A 88 10.39 32.80 34.71
C ALA A 88 9.44 31.85 35.44
N ASP A 89 9.53 30.60 34.99
CA ASP A 89 9.41 29.36 35.75
C ASP A 89 8.00 28.86 36.12
N ALA A 90 7.56 27.81 35.41
CA ALA A 90 7.12 26.56 36.04
C ALA A 90 6.89 25.47 34.98
N SER A 91 7.65 24.39 35.16
CA SER A 91 7.42 23.02 34.67
C SER A 91 5.95 22.61 34.53
N ASP A 92 5.57 22.09 33.36
CA ASP A 92 4.79 20.85 33.30
C ASP A 92 5.09 20.09 31.99
N SER A 93 5.47 18.82 32.15
CA SER A 93 5.63 17.86 31.07
C SER A 93 4.26 17.38 30.61
N ALA A 94 3.94 17.63 29.35
CA ALA A 94 3.05 16.77 28.56
C ALA A 94 3.66 16.62 27.16
N ASP A 95 4.67 15.78 27.11
CA ASP A 95 5.00 14.88 26.00
C ASP A 95 3.68 14.21 25.50
N SER A 96 3.38 14.11 24.20
CA SER A 96 4.29 13.67 23.16
C SER A 96 4.16 14.46 21.84
N SER A 97 5.29 15.07 21.50
CA SER A 97 5.94 15.04 20.19
C SER A 97 5.15 15.53 18.97
N GLU A 98 5.08 16.86 18.86
CA GLU A 98 5.60 17.50 17.65
C GLU A 98 7.08 17.13 17.51
N SER A 99 7.49 16.61 16.36
CA SER A 99 8.89 16.67 15.92
C SER A 99 8.88 17.15 14.48
N SER A 100 9.01 18.46 14.33
CA SER A 100 9.63 19.05 13.14
C SER A 100 11.15 18.99 13.33
N ASP A 101 11.85 18.73 12.23
CA ASP A 101 13.30 18.81 11.99
C ASP A 101 14.18 17.62 12.43
N SER A 102 14.33 16.63 11.52
CA SER A 102 15.59 16.39 10.78
C SER A 102 15.41 15.24 9.77
N GLU A 103 15.98 15.40 8.58
CA GLU A 103 16.04 14.47 7.45
C GLU A 103 16.16 12.99 7.84
N GLY A 104 15.22 12.13 7.39
CA GLY A 104 15.39 10.67 7.37
C GLY A 104 14.59 9.83 8.38
N GLY A 105 13.48 10.33 8.92
CA GLY A 105 12.56 9.51 9.72
C GLY A 105 11.96 8.35 8.88
N LYS A 106 11.97 7.13 9.41
CA LYS A 106 11.29 5.97 8.80
C LYS A 106 9.93 5.76 9.47
N GLU A 107 8.93 5.42 8.69
CA GLU A 107 7.59 5.02 9.13
C GLU A 107 7.25 3.62 8.62
N SER A 108 6.55 2.85 9.45
CA SER A 108 5.98 1.56 9.06
C SER A 108 4.69 1.76 8.25
N ILE A 109 4.63 1.10 7.09
CA ILE A 109 3.43 0.98 6.27
C ILE A 109 2.94 -0.47 6.29
N GLU A 110 1.67 -0.66 6.64
CA GLU A 110 1.00 -1.95 6.49
C GLU A 110 0.62 -2.17 5.02
N THR A 111 1.03 -3.30 4.46
CA THR A 111 0.68 -3.73 3.10
C THR A 111 0.05 -5.12 3.15
N ALA A 112 -0.57 -5.56 2.06
CA ALA A 112 -1.06 -6.94 1.94
C ALA A 112 0.05 -8.00 2.13
N ASN A 113 1.31 -7.62 1.90
CA ASN A 113 2.49 -8.48 2.04
C ASN A 113 3.20 -8.34 3.41
N GLY A 114 2.65 -7.56 4.34
CA GLY A 114 3.21 -7.30 5.66
C GLY A 114 3.65 -5.85 5.87
N GLU A 115 4.27 -5.59 7.02
CA GLU A 115 4.75 -4.27 7.42
C GLU A 115 6.12 -3.97 6.78
N VAL A 116 6.27 -2.79 6.18
CA VAL A 116 7.51 -2.32 5.54
C VAL A 116 7.88 -0.94 6.06
N GLU A 117 9.13 -0.76 6.48
CA GLU A 117 9.67 0.56 6.87
C GLU A 117 10.09 1.36 5.63
N VAL A 118 9.52 2.55 5.48
CA VAL A 118 9.81 3.49 4.38
C VAL A 118 10.08 4.89 4.92
N PRO A 119 10.72 5.79 4.15
CA PRO A 119 10.84 7.19 4.52
C PRO A 119 9.49 7.83 4.87
N ALA A 120 9.44 8.67 5.90
CA ALA A 120 8.19 9.28 6.38
C ALA A 120 7.47 10.09 5.30
N ASP A 121 8.22 10.82 4.45
CA ASP A 121 7.66 11.53 3.30
C ASP A 121 6.97 10.59 2.32
N PHE A 122 7.55 9.41 2.11
CA PHE A 122 6.96 8.40 1.25
C PHE A 122 5.74 7.74 1.91
N ALA A 123 5.81 7.41 3.19
CA ALA A 123 4.68 6.90 3.97
C ALA A 123 3.46 7.83 3.90
N LYS A 124 3.69 9.13 4.08
CA LYS A 124 2.65 10.16 3.94
C LYS A 124 2.05 10.16 2.53
N ALA A 125 2.89 10.14 1.49
CA ALA A 125 2.42 10.12 0.11
C ALA A 125 1.64 8.84 -0.23
N ILE A 126 2.04 7.68 0.31
CA ILE A 126 1.31 6.42 0.19
C ILE A 126 -0.07 6.55 0.83
N LYS A 127 -0.17 7.04 2.07
CA LYS A 127 -1.44 7.23 2.79
C LYS A 127 -2.39 8.17 2.03
N GLU A 128 -1.86 9.27 1.50
CA GLU A 128 -2.62 10.21 0.67
C GLU A 128 -3.12 9.55 -0.61
N LYS A 129 -2.27 8.76 -1.29
CA LYS A 129 -2.66 8.06 -2.52
C LYS A 129 -3.55 6.86 -2.27
N ALA A 130 -3.47 6.24 -1.10
CA ALA A 130 -4.32 5.11 -0.74
C ALA A 130 -5.80 5.51 -0.67
N ALA A 131 -6.10 6.76 -0.29
CA ALA A 131 -7.45 7.29 -0.34
C ALA A 131 -8.04 7.34 -1.76
N GLU A 132 -7.20 7.42 -2.80
CA GLU A 132 -7.60 7.49 -4.21
C GLU A 132 -7.52 6.12 -4.91
N TRP A 133 -6.50 5.34 -4.60
CA TRP A 133 -6.14 4.11 -5.33
C TRP A 133 -6.42 2.82 -4.55
N GLY A 134 -6.79 2.91 -3.28
CA GLY A 134 -6.88 1.77 -2.37
C GLY A 134 -5.55 1.49 -1.66
N ASP A 135 -5.50 0.48 -0.81
CA ASP A 135 -4.28 0.15 -0.07
C ASP A 135 -3.17 -0.41 -0.98
N PRO A 136 -1.89 -0.13 -0.67
CA PRO A 136 -0.76 -0.70 -1.41
C PRO A 136 -0.74 -2.23 -1.25
N GLN A 137 -0.59 -2.92 -2.38
CA GLN A 137 -0.43 -4.38 -2.43
C GLN A 137 0.97 -4.80 -1.97
N SER A 138 1.99 -4.02 -2.36
CA SER A 138 3.39 -4.29 -2.01
C SER A 138 4.15 -2.99 -1.92
N VAL A 139 5.14 -2.95 -1.04
CA VAL A 139 6.11 -1.87 -0.96
C VAL A 139 7.50 -2.49 -1.02
N GLU A 140 8.33 -1.97 -1.90
CA GLU A 140 9.70 -2.42 -2.15
C GLU A 140 10.65 -1.24 -1.93
N THR A 141 11.77 -1.49 -1.26
CA THR A 141 12.78 -0.49 -0.95
C THR A 141 14.13 -1.00 -1.41
N SER A 142 14.85 -0.17 -2.17
CA SER A 142 16.23 -0.42 -2.59
C SER A 142 17.12 0.76 -2.17
N GLY A 143 18.43 0.65 -2.40
CA GLY A 143 19.39 1.69 -2.03
C GLY A 143 19.10 3.05 -2.67
N ASP A 144 18.55 3.05 -3.88
CA ASP A 144 18.33 4.26 -4.68
C ASP A 144 16.92 4.85 -4.54
N GLY A 145 15.97 4.13 -3.94
CA GLY A 145 14.58 4.59 -3.82
C GLY A 145 13.60 3.55 -3.30
N SER A 146 12.31 3.87 -3.34
CA SER A 146 11.23 2.98 -2.89
C SER A 146 10.06 2.99 -3.88
N ILE A 147 9.35 1.87 -4.02
CA ILE A 147 8.13 1.75 -4.83
C ILE A 147 7.01 1.17 -3.99
N ALA A 148 5.84 1.80 -4.06
CA ALA A 148 4.59 1.28 -3.56
C ALA A 148 3.72 0.90 -4.75
N THR A 149 3.42 -0.38 -4.86
CA THR A 149 2.56 -0.94 -5.90
C THR A 149 1.14 -1.03 -5.36
N PHE A 150 0.23 -0.23 -5.90
CA PHE A 150 -1.20 -0.26 -5.57
C PHE A 150 -1.96 -1.20 -6.51
N ALA A 151 -1.61 -1.14 -7.79
CA ALA A 151 -2.11 -2.03 -8.82
C ALA A 151 -1.03 -2.18 -9.89
N LYS A 152 -1.25 -3.11 -10.82
CA LYS A 152 -0.33 -3.34 -11.95
C LYS A 152 -0.03 -2.09 -12.77
N ASP A 153 -0.98 -1.15 -12.83
CA ASP A 153 -0.93 0.09 -13.58
C ASP A 153 -0.94 1.33 -12.67
N LYS A 154 -0.70 1.17 -11.36
CA LYS A 154 -0.68 2.27 -10.39
C LYS A 154 0.43 2.04 -9.38
N LEU A 155 1.51 2.81 -9.55
CA LEU A 155 2.67 2.78 -8.68
C LEU A 155 2.96 4.18 -8.18
N LEU A 156 3.48 4.26 -6.97
CA LEU A 156 4.07 5.47 -6.43
C LEU A 156 5.53 5.17 -6.14
N ALA A 157 6.43 5.84 -6.84
CA ALA A 157 7.87 5.69 -6.65
C ALA A 157 8.40 6.87 -5.84
N PHE A 158 9.41 6.64 -5.02
CA PHE A 158 10.06 7.66 -4.22
C PHE A 158 11.57 7.62 -4.43
N SER A 159 12.14 8.81 -4.58
CA SER A 159 13.58 9.05 -4.54
C SER A 159 13.87 10.26 -3.65
N GLU A 160 15.07 10.35 -3.09
CA GLU A 160 15.47 11.53 -2.31
C GLU A 160 15.52 12.80 -3.18
N ASP A 161 15.90 12.66 -4.46
CA ASP A 161 16.03 13.79 -5.38
C ASP A 161 14.69 14.34 -5.89
N ALA A 162 13.74 13.46 -6.24
CA ALA A 162 12.48 13.85 -6.88
C ALA A 162 11.26 13.72 -5.95
N GLY A 163 11.42 13.13 -4.77
CA GLY A 163 10.32 12.81 -3.88
C GLY A 163 9.38 11.75 -4.47
N SER A 164 8.12 11.77 -4.03
CA SER A 164 7.13 10.78 -4.46
C SER A 164 6.52 11.14 -5.82
N GLN A 165 6.75 10.29 -6.82
CA GLN A 165 6.27 10.45 -8.18
C GLN A 165 5.30 9.33 -8.57
N PRO A 166 4.08 9.67 -9.05
CA PRO A 166 3.13 8.68 -9.53
C PRO A 166 3.57 8.15 -10.90
N VAL A 167 3.50 6.84 -11.08
CA VAL A 167 3.69 6.16 -12.36
C VAL A 167 2.42 5.36 -12.62
N ILE A 168 1.70 5.68 -13.69
CA ILE A 168 0.37 5.10 -13.94
C ILE A 168 0.19 4.55 -15.36
N GLY A 169 -0.86 3.76 -15.55
CA GLY A 169 -1.27 3.22 -16.84
C GLY A 169 -0.23 2.33 -17.53
N LYS A 170 -0.08 2.54 -18.84
CA LYS A 170 0.87 1.76 -19.66
C LYS A 170 2.33 2.13 -19.43
N ILE A 171 2.60 3.34 -18.93
CA ILE A 171 3.95 3.74 -18.53
C ILE A 171 4.37 2.91 -17.30
N ALA A 172 3.51 2.83 -16.28
CA ALA A 172 3.68 1.93 -15.14
C ALA A 172 3.97 0.48 -15.55
N GLU A 173 3.09 -0.10 -16.37
CA GLU A 173 3.26 -1.48 -16.83
C GLU A 173 4.57 -1.71 -17.62
N THR A 174 5.06 -0.69 -18.31
CA THR A 174 6.31 -0.76 -19.07
C THR A 174 7.49 -0.68 -18.12
N TRP A 175 7.51 0.32 -17.24
CA TRP A 175 8.58 0.50 -16.26
C TRP A 175 8.75 -0.71 -15.34
N THR A 176 7.65 -1.29 -14.85
CA THR A 176 7.71 -2.52 -14.04
C THR A 176 8.27 -3.72 -14.82
N LYS A 177 8.03 -3.82 -16.14
CA LYS A 177 8.63 -4.90 -16.97
C LYS A 177 10.13 -4.72 -17.17
N GLU A 178 10.60 -3.47 -17.17
CA GLU A 178 12.03 -3.13 -17.24
C GLU A 178 12.75 -3.29 -15.89
N GLY A 179 12.04 -3.67 -14.83
CA GLY A 179 12.62 -3.92 -13.50
C GLY A 179 12.26 -2.88 -12.44
N GLY A 180 11.50 -1.83 -12.76
CA GLY A 180 11.06 -0.83 -11.78
C GLY A 180 12.24 -0.13 -11.10
N LEU A 181 12.43 -0.39 -9.79
CA LEU A 181 13.57 0.15 -9.02
C LEU A 181 14.92 -0.20 -9.64
N ASP A 182 15.04 -1.40 -10.22
CA ASP A 182 16.28 -1.90 -10.82
C ASP A 182 16.39 -1.59 -12.33
N SER A 183 15.47 -0.79 -12.88
CA SER A 183 15.46 -0.49 -14.32
C SER A 183 16.63 0.41 -14.73
N GLU A 184 17.19 0.17 -15.93
CA GLU A 184 18.30 0.97 -16.46
C GLU A 184 17.90 2.44 -16.72
N ILE A 185 16.61 2.69 -17.01
CA ILE A 185 16.08 4.05 -17.19
C ILE A 185 16.00 4.84 -15.87
N GLY A 186 16.08 4.15 -14.72
CA GLY A 186 16.12 4.74 -13.39
C GLY A 186 14.75 5.06 -12.80
N LEU A 187 14.73 6.04 -11.89
CA LEU A 187 13.54 6.45 -11.13
C LEU A 187 12.82 7.61 -11.83
N PRO A 188 11.49 7.70 -11.69
CA PRO A 188 10.74 8.82 -12.24
C PRO A 188 11.14 10.13 -11.56
N THR A 189 11.28 11.20 -12.35
CA THR A 189 11.66 12.54 -11.87
C THR A 189 10.49 13.51 -11.83
N ALA A 190 9.39 13.17 -12.51
CA ALA A 190 8.15 13.95 -12.55
C ALA A 190 6.94 13.04 -12.79
N PRO A 191 5.70 13.51 -12.52
CA PRO A 191 4.49 12.80 -12.91
C PRO A 191 4.37 12.71 -14.44
N GLU A 192 3.61 11.73 -14.94
CA GLU A 192 3.28 11.68 -16.36
C GLU A 192 2.53 12.95 -16.83
N LYS A 193 2.81 13.37 -18.06
CA LYS A 193 2.21 14.54 -18.70
C LYS A 193 1.56 14.11 -20.00
N ALA A 194 0.40 14.67 -20.31
CA ALA A 194 -0.22 14.47 -21.61
C ALA A 194 0.56 15.26 -22.67
N GLU A 195 0.98 14.57 -23.74
CA GLU A 195 1.73 15.16 -24.83
C GLU A 195 1.20 14.64 -26.18
N GLY A 196 0.76 15.58 -27.03
CA GLY A 196 0.19 15.26 -28.33
C GLY A 196 -1.00 14.30 -28.23
N ASN A 197 -0.81 13.07 -28.70
CA ASN A 197 -1.81 12.00 -28.73
C ASN A 197 -1.51 10.87 -27.75
N GLY A 198 -0.74 11.15 -26.70
CA GLY A 198 -0.33 10.17 -25.70
C GLY A 198 0.12 10.80 -24.38
N TRP A 199 0.97 10.05 -23.68
CA TRP A 199 1.55 10.44 -22.39
C TRP A 199 3.04 10.22 -22.39
N ILE A 200 3.75 11.03 -21.63
CA ILE A 200 5.19 10.96 -21.48
C ILE A 200 5.56 11.17 -20.02
N GLN A 201 6.56 10.44 -19.54
CA GLN A 201 7.08 10.58 -18.19
C GLN A 201 8.60 10.51 -18.19
N GLU A 202 9.20 11.47 -17.47
CA GLU A 202 10.65 11.63 -17.36
C GLU A 202 11.19 10.75 -16.22
N PHE A 203 12.34 10.12 -16.48
CA PHE A 203 13.10 9.28 -15.56
C PHE A 203 14.55 9.76 -15.50
N THR A 204 15.31 9.36 -14.49
CA THR A 204 16.69 9.84 -14.26
C THR A 204 17.59 9.66 -15.49
N ASN A 205 17.47 8.53 -16.21
CA ASN A 205 18.33 8.20 -17.35
C ASN A 205 17.60 8.22 -18.69
N GLY A 206 16.36 8.74 -18.77
CA GLY A 206 15.60 8.68 -20.01
C GLY A 206 14.14 9.06 -19.87
N THR A 207 13.33 8.60 -20.80
CA THR A 207 11.91 8.92 -20.85
C THR A 207 11.10 7.75 -21.38
N ILE A 208 9.98 7.45 -20.72
CA ILE A 208 9.00 6.49 -21.22
C ILE A 208 7.83 7.26 -21.79
N SER A 209 7.47 6.96 -23.03
CA SER A 209 6.29 7.52 -23.70
C SER A 209 5.31 6.43 -24.10
N TRP A 210 4.03 6.76 -24.03
CA TRP A 210 2.93 5.95 -24.50
C TRP A 210 2.11 6.75 -25.51
N MET A 211 2.44 6.61 -26.79
CA MET A 211 1.91 7.46 -27.86
C MET A 211 1.18 6.67 -28.93
N LYS A 212 0.18 7.30 -29.55
CA LYS A 212 -0.55 6.71 -30.68
C LYS A 212 0.23 6.94 -31.97
N GLY A 213 0.75 5.89 -32.60
CA GLY A 213 1.43 5.99 -33.90
C GLY A 213 0.46 6.30 -35.05
N ASP A 214 1.00 6.59 -36.23
CA ASP A 214 0.22 6.88 -37.46
C ASP A 214 -0.76 5.77 -37.84
N SER A 215 -0.43 4.54 -37.45
CA SER A 215 -1.28 3.37 -37.68
C SER A 215 -2.47 3.27 -36.72
N GLY A 216 -2.65 4.26 -35.83
CA GLY A 216 -3.78 4.39 -34.91
C GLY A 216 -3.70 3.51 -33.67
N LYS A 217 -2.59 2.79 -33.46
CA LYS A 217 -2.33 1.97 -32.28
C LYS A 217 -1.32 2.68 -31.39
N TYR A 218 -1.49 2.48 -30.10
CA TYR A 218 -0.58 3.04 -29.13
C TYR A 218 0.63 2.11 -28.94
N GLU A 219 1.81 2.71 -28.80
CA GLU A 219 3.10 2.01 -28.61
C GLU A 219 3.91 2.67 -27.48
N ALA A 220 4.51 1.83 -26.63
CA ALA A 220 5.33 2.28 -25.51
C ALA A 220 6.77 2.35 -25.99
N THR A 221 7.42 3.50 -25.79
CA THR A 221 8.79 3.75 -26.23
C THR A 221 9.63 4.19 -25.04
N ILE A 222 10.80 3.58 -24.88
CA ILE A 222 11.81 3.95 -23.91
C ILE A 222 12.92 4.65 -24.71
N ASN A 223 13.26 5.87 -24.31
CA ASN A 223 14.31 6.69 -24.94
C ASN A 223 15.38 7.07 -23.93
#